data_AF-A0A4S3K6D7-F1
#
_entry.id   AF-A0A4S3K6D7-F1
#
_cell.length_a   1.000
_cell.length_b   1.000
_cell.length_c   1.000
_cell.angle_alpha   90.00
_cell.angle_beta   90.00
_cell.angle_gamma   90.00
#
_symmetry.space_group_name_H-M   'P 1'
#
loop_
_entity.id
_entity.type
_entity.pdbx_description
1 polymer ?
#
loop_
_entity_poly.entity_id
_entity_poly.type
_entity_poly.pdbx_seq_one_letter_code
_entity_poly.pdbx_strand_id
1 'polypeptide(L)'
;MHDPVGHDEIRIAPIIMGSKNGGVVNIILGAVLIAVGYLVQAYLYGAPNPISNALYAAGTSMILGGVVQLLTPVPHGTKNKSVDNEPSYSFNGAVNTQA
;
A
#
# COMPACT_ATOMS: atom_id res chain seq x y z
N MET A 1 -34.29 -14.56 33.47
CA MET A 1 -32.92 -14.77 33.98
C MET A 1 -32.18 -15.45 32.84
N HIS A 2 -31.30 -14.72 32.17
CA HIS A 2 -30.67 -15.11 30.91
C HIS A 2 -29.25 -15.54 31.25
N ASP A 3 -28.95 -16.83 31.14
CA ASP A 3 -27.61 -17.35 31.41
C ASP A 3 -26.62 -16.76 30.39
N PRO A 4 -25.44 -16.27 30.83
CA PRO A 4 -24.45 -15.76 29.89
C PRO A 4 -23.91 -16.92 29.05
N VAL A 5 -23.93 -16.72 27.73
CA VAL A 5 -23.37 -17.67 26.77
C VAL A 5 -21.88 -17.88 27.02
N GLY A 6 -21.51 -19.15 27.23
CA GLY A 6 -20.30 -19.78 26.70
C GLY A 6 -18.99 -19.47 27.40
N HIS A 7 -18.45 -20.49 28.07
CA HIS A 7 -17.04 -20.67 28.42
C HIS A 7 -16.09 -20.77 27.21
N ASP A 8 -16.45 -20.21 26.05
CA ASP A 8 -15.65 -20.34 24.84
C ASP A 8 -14.44 -19.41 24.89
N GLU A 9 -13.27 -19.98 24.65
CA GLU A 9 -12.01 -19.26 24.57
C GLU A 9 -12.04 -18.28 23.38
N ILE A 10 -12.08 -16.98 23.67
CA ILE A 10 -11.97 -15.94 22.64
C ILE A 10 -10.52 -15.92 22.13
N ARG A 11 -10.29 -16.47 20.94
CA ARG A 11 -8.98 -16.48 20.28
C ARG A 11 -8.86 -15.31 19.31
N ILE A 12 -8.09 -14.29 19.71
CA ILE A 12 -7.76 -13.13 18.88
C ILE A 12 -6.42 -13.39 18.22
N ALA A 13 -6.44 -13.73 16.93
CA ALA A 13 -5.23 -13.81 16.11
C ALA A 13 -5.05 -12.51 15.32
N PRO A 14 -3.87 -11.86 15.38
CA PRO A 14 -3.60 -10.69 14.56
C PRO A 14 -3.47 -11.09 13.08
N ILE A 15 -4.18 -10.40 12.20
CA ILE A 15 -3.94 -10.46 10.76
C ILE A 15 -2.88 -9.42 10.40
N ILE A 16 -1.78 -9.86 9.79
CA ILE A 16 -0.72 -8.96 9.33
C ILE A 16 -1.23 -8.28 8.04
N MET A 17 -1.87 -7.12 8.18
CA MET A 17 -2.20 -6.23 7.06
C MET A 17 -1.14 -5.12 7.00
N GLY A 18 -0.36 -5.09 5.91
CA GLY A 18 0.68 -4.08 5.74
C GLY A 18 1.75 -4.42 4.69
N SER A 19 1.86 -5.67 4.23
CA SER A 19 2.88 -6.06 3.24
C SER A 19 2.50 -5.74 1.79
N LYS A 20 1.57 -4.81 1.54
CA LYS A 20 1.15 -4.56 0.16
C LYS A 20 2.34 -3.98 -0.59
N ASN A 21 2.79 -4.70 -1.63
CA ASN A 21 3.97 -4.39 -2.46
C ASN A 21 3.93 -3.03 -3.19
N GLY A 22 2.95 -2.17 -2.92
CA GLY A 22 2.73 -0.91 -3.63
C GLY A 22 3.95 0.03 -3.59
N GLY A 23 4.61 0.16 -2.43
CA GLY A 23 5.83 0.96 -2.30
C GLY A 23 7.02 0.34 -3.03
N VAL A 24 7.21 -0.99 -2.90
CA VAL A 24 8.35 -1.71 -3.49
C VAL A 24 8.29 -1.73 -5.01
N VAL A 25 7.12 -1.97 -5.60
CA VAL A 25 6.94 -1.96 -7.06
C VAL A 25 7.24 -0.57 -7.64
N ASN A 26 6.79 0.50 -6.97
CA ASN A 26 7.08 1.87 -7.39
C ASN A 26 8.58 2.20 -7.34
N ILE A 27 9.30 1.70 -6.32
CA ILE A 27 10.75 1.85 -6.23
C ILE A 27 11.46 1.13 -7.39
N ILE A 28 11.04 -0.10 -7.71
CA ILE A 28 11.62 -0.87 -8.82
C ILE A 28 11.36 -0.15 -10.15
N LEU A 29 10.13 0.30 -10.39
CA LEU A 29 9.79 1.05 -11.59
C LEU A 29 10.62 2.34 -11.70
N GLY A 30 10.77 3.08 -10.59
CA GLY A 30 11.61 4.29 -10.55
C GLY A 30 13.07 4.00 -10.86
N ALA A 31 13.62 2.89 -10.35
CA ALA A 31 14.99 2.47 -10.65
C ALA A 31 15.18 2.11 -12.13
N VAL A 32 14.21 1.42 -12.74
CA VAL A 32 14.23 1.10 -14.17
C VAL A 32 14.21 2.37 -15.01
N LEU A 33 13.41 3.37 -14.65
CA LEU A 33 13.37 4.65 -15.38
C LEU A 33 14.70 5.41 -15.32
N ILE A 34 15.41 5.35 -14.18
CA ILE A 34 16.75 5.93 -14.08
C ILE A 34 17.73 5.17 -14.99
N ALA A 35 17.68 3.83 -15.01
CA ALA A 35 18.51 3.02 -15.90
C ALA A 35 18.25 3.34 -17.38
N VAL A 36 16.98 3.49 -17.78
CA VAL A 36 16.61 3.90 -19.14
C VAL A 36 17.09 5.32 -19.44
N GLY A 37 16.93 6.27 -18.51
CA GLY A 37 17.46 7.62 -18.65
C GLY A 37 18.96 7.67 -18.90
N TYR A 38 19.70 6.77 -18.23
CA TYR A 38 21.14 6.59 -18.42
C TYR A 38 21.48 6.03 -19.80
N LEU A 39 20.77 4.99 -20.26
CA LEU A 39 20.97 4.45 -21.60
C LEU A 39 20.67 5.51 -22.68
N VAL A 40 19.57 6.25 -22.55
CA VAL A 40 19.20 7.34 -23.47
C VAL A 40 20.29 8.41 -23.50
N GLN A 41 20.82 8.81 -22.35
CA GLN A 41 21.92 9.79 -22.27
C GLN A 41 23.20 9.24 -22.92
N ALA A 42 23.52 7.96 -22.69
CA ALA A 42 24.69 7.29 -23.24
C ALA A 42 24.62 7.19 -24.78
N TYR A 43 23.45 6.93 -25.37
CA TYR A 43 23.26 6.97 -26.83
C TYR A 43 23.54 8.34 -27.44
N LEU A 44 23.38 9.40 -26.67
CA LEU A 44 23.69 10.78 -27.06
C LEU A 44 25.11 11.21 -26.64
N TYR A 45 26.03 10.26 -26.46
CA TYR A 45 27.42 10.52 -26.06
C TYR A 45 27.54 11.29 -24.73
N GLY A 46 26.60 11.09 -23.81
CA GLY A 46 26.59 11.79 -22.52
C GLY A 46 26.05 13.21 -22.58
N ALA A 47 25.54 13.66 -23.74
CA ALA A 47 24.99 15.01 -23.86
C ALA A 47 23.75 15.18 -22.97
N PRO A 48 23.62 16.32 -22.25
CA PRO A 48 22.41 16.63 -21.51
C PRO A 48 21.21 16.69 -22.46
N ASN A 49 20.14 15.96 -22.14
CA ASN A 49 18.91 15.94 -22.93
C ASN A 49 17.70 16.07 -21.99
N PRO A 50 16.67 16.86 -22.36
CA PRO A 50 15.42 16.99 -21.59
C PRO A 50 14.75 15.64 -21.27
N ILE A 51 14.84 14.65 -22.16
CA ILE A 51 14.25 13.32 -21.98
C ILE A 51 14.92 12.57 -20.82
N SER A 52 16.26 12.52 -20.80
CA SER A 52 17.00 11.87 -19.72
C SER A 52 16.76 12.55 -18.37
N ASN A 53 16.74 13.89 -18.36
CA ASN A 53 16.45 14.65 -17.14
C ASN A 53 15.04 14.39 -16.62
N ALA A 54 14.04 14.32 -17.51
CA ALA A 54 12.67 13.97 -17.14
C ALA A 54 12.58 12.54 -16.58
N LEU A 55 13.28 11.57 -17.19
CA LEU A 55 13.33 10.19 -16.71
C LEU A 55 13.98 10.08 -15.32
N TYR A 56 15.08 10.81 -15.07
CA TYR A 56 15.71 10.86 -13.76
C TYR A 56 14.82 11.53 -12.71
N ALA A 57 14.18 12.64 -13.04
CA ALA A 57 13.26 13.33 -12.12
C ALA A 57 12.03 12.47 -11.79
N ALA A 58 11.45 11.80 -12.80
CA ALA A 58 10.34 10.88 -12.61
C ALA A 58 10.77 9.67 -11.75
N GLY A 59 11.91 9.05 -12.07
CA GLY A 59 12.41 7.89 -11.34
C GLY A 59 12.74 8.21 -9.88
N THR A 60 13.44 9.32 -9.63
CA THR A 60 13.80 9.74 -8.27
C THR A 60 12.58 10.11 -7.42
N SER A 61 11.60 10.81 -8.00
CA SER A 61 10.34 11.14 -7.29
C SER A 61 9.53 9.89 -6.93
N MET A 62 9.46 8.90 -7.82
CA MET A 62 8.79 7.62 -7.54
C MET A 62 9.49 6.83 -6.43
N ILE A 63 10.82 6.76 -6.45
CA ILE A 63 11.59 6.11 -5.38
C ILE A 63 11.36 6.82 -4.05
N LEU A 64 11.46 8.15 -4.01
CA LEU A 64 11.23 8.91 -2.79
C LEU A 64 9.81 8.73 -2.25
N GLY A 65 8.79 8.79 -3.10
CA GLY A 65 7.41 8.53 -2.70
C GLY A 65 7.19 7.10 -2.18
N GLY A 66 7.80 6.12 -2.83
CA GLY A 66 7.75 4.72 -2.40
C GLY A 66 8.44 4.51 -1.05
N VAL A 67 9.63 5.09 -0.85
CA VAL A 67 10.36 5.03 0.43
C VAL A 67 9.58 5.74 1.54
N VAL A 68 8.99 6.91 1.27
CA VAL A 68 8.14 7.61 2.24
C VAL A 68 6.93 6.77 2.63
N GLN A 69 6.33 6.03 1.70
CA GLN A 69 5.24 5.09 2.02
C GLN A 69 5.71 3.84 2.79
N LEU A 70 6.98 3.47 2.69
CA LEU A 70 7.58 2.39 3.50
C LEU A 70 7.94 2.86 4.91
N LEU A 71 8.38 4.12 5.05
CA LEU A 71 8.71 4.72 6.35
C LEU A 71 7.49 5.25 7.10
N THR A 72 6.46 5.68 6.36
CA THR A 72 5.20 6.14 6.92
C THR A 72 4.22 4.97 6.85
N PRO A 73 3.81 4.38 7.99
CA PRO A 73 2.72 3.43 7.97
C PRO A 73 1.50 4.15 7.40
N VAL A 74 1.14 3.86 6.15
CA VAL A 74 -0.04 4.47 5.53
C VAL A 74 -1.24 4.04 6.38
N PRO A 75 -1.96 4.99 7.01
CA PRO A 75 -3.15 4.66 7.80
C PRO A 75 -4.14 4.01 6.85
N HIS A 76 -4.38 2.73 7.04
CA HIS A 76 -5.40 2.04 6.26
C HIS A 76 -6.73 2.53 6.81
N GLY A 77 -7.39 3.41 6.04
CA GLY A 77 -8.78 3.77 6.28
C GLY A 77 -9.59 2.50 6.48
N THR A 78 -10.53 2.55 7.43
CA THR A 78 -11.45 1.47 7.73
C THR A 78 -11.92 0.83 6.44
N LYS A 79 -11.59 -0.45 6.25
CA LYS A 79 -12.12 -1.21 5.13
C LYS A 79 -13.64 -1.18 5.28
N ASN A 80 -14.32 -0.36 4.49
CA ASN A 80 -15.72 -0.59 4.18
C ASN A 80 -15.73 -1.90 3.39
N LYS A 81 -15.93 -3.02 4.11
CA LYS A 81 -16.06 -4.32 3.47
C LYS A 81 -17.37 -4.35 2.69
N SER A 82 -17.22 -4.60 1.40
CA SER A 82 -18.24 -4.84 0.41
C SER A 82 -19.15 -5.99 0.81
N VAL A 83 -20.47 -5.77 0.72
CA VAL A 83 -21.59 -6.67 0.33
C VAL A 83 -21.75 -8.04 0.99
N ASP A 84 -20.74 -8.59 1.65
CA ASP A 84 -20.84 -9.85 2.39
C ASP A 84 -20.82 -9.53 3.89
N ASN A 85 -21.88 -9.95 4.55
CA ASN A 85 -22.36 -9.56 5.87
C ASN A 85 -21.46 -10.05 7.02
N GLU A 86 -20.16 -9.76 6.97
CA GLU A 86 -19.22 -10.04 8.05
C GLU A 86 -19.30 -8.94 9.11
N PRO A 87 -19.41 -9.28 10.42
CA PRO A 87 -19.57 -8.30 11.47
C PRO A 87 -18.38 -7.33 11.53
N SER A 88 -18.67 -6.03 11.48
CA SER A 88 -17.66 -4.98 11.65
C SER A 88 -17.34 -4.84 13.14
N TYR A 89 -16.22 -5.43 13.56
CA TYR A 89 -15.72 -5.31 14.94
C TYR A 89 -14.96 -4.00 15.21
N SER A 90 -14.95 -3.05 14.27
CA SER A 90 -14.29 -1.74 14.40
C SER A 90 -15.20 -0.64 14.94
N PHE A 91 -16.52 -0.86 14.88
CA PHE A 91 -17.51 -0.04 15.56
C PHE A 91 -18.52 -1.00 16.14
N ASN A 92 -18.59 -1.10 17.46
CA ASN A 92 -19.60 -1.88 18.17
C ASN A 92 -20.96 -1.18 18.01
N GLY A 93 -21.51 -1.21 16.79
CA GLY A 93 -22.80 -0.67 16.40
C GLY A 93 -23.52 -1.78 15.66
N ALA A 94 -24.55 -2.33 16.34
CA ALA A 94 -25.35 -3.48 15.96
C ALA A 94 -25.49 -3.71 14.44
N VAL A 95 -25.17 -4.92 13.98
CA VAL A 95 -25.72 -5.40 12.72
C VAL A 95 -27.22 -5.66 12.95
N ASN A 96 -28.08 -4.98 12.19
CA ASN A 96 -29.48 -5.38 12.10
C ASN A 96 -29.51 -6.71 11.32
N THR A 97 -29.85 -7.79 12.02
CA THR A 97 -30.42 -8.97 11.36
C THR A 97 -31.66 -8.51 10.62
N GLN A 98 -31.61 -8.51 9.28
CA GLN A 98 -32.84 -8.46 8.50
C GLN A 98 -33.60 -9.77 8.79
N ALA A 99 -34.87 -9.60 9.17
CA ALA A 99 -35.83 -10.67 9.41
C ALA A 99 -36.12 -11.47 8.14
#